data_AF-A0A0S4LPN7-F1
#
_entry.id   AF-A0A0S4LPN7-F1
#
_cell.length_a   1.000
_cell.length_b   1.000
_cell.length_c   1.000
_cell.angle_alpha   90.00
_cell.angle_beta   90.00
_cell.angle_gamma   90.00
#
_symmetry.space_group_name_H-M   'P 1'
#
loop_
_entity.id
_entity.type
_entity.pdbx_description
1 polymer ?
#
loop_
_entity_poly.entity_id
_entity_poly.type
_entity_poly.pdbx_seq_one_letter_code
_entity_poly.pdbx_strand_id
1 'polypeptide(L)'
;MKFSMRPVFLTAVLLWLTGAGFAIAQAENPAPAPRTITVALDGSGDFASIQEAVDSAGKGDTVLIKAGTYAQDLTIHSKEKIKIVGAGVDTTVLQGRGTMVGVLHVGKWPYGATDIDISGLTINEHGGHALGIFNGTGITLHHLHVKGMVFGQQVQGVRIEDCVIGGSETTGVHVTDSQVQLIGNFIHDNDYGVNVTGKSDIRLDRNIITRSGFEAIVVNDQAKAVLTNNTLVKNGGGAAFLGSSTIEASGNILSFNKIGFLIAASSQTKTSYNALFNSDGNYVRAGSPNVPAPELQAESDITTDPGFVDMEHDDFRLKPDTTLLKRGAFRYLGALPPLPIPAHNR
;
A
#
# COMPACT_ATOMS: atom_id res chain seq x y z
N MET A 1 -86.63 -37.69 -34.97
CA MET A 1 -86.31 -39.00 -34.37
C MET A 1 -84.91 -38.92 -33.77
N LYS A 2 -84.81 -39.08 -32.45
CA LYS A 2 -83.55 -39.02 -31.68
C LYS A 2 -82.70 -40.25 -32.01
N PHE A 3 -81.48 -40.05 -32.49
CA PHE A 3 -80.47 -41.11 -32.55
C PHE A 3 -79.36 -40.84 -31.52
N SER A 4 -79.15 -41.85 -30.71
CA SER A 4 -78.30 -41.92 -29.52
C SER A 4 -76.82 -42.09 -29.88
N MET A 5 -75.96 -41.45 -29.07
CA MET A 5 -74.52 -41.64 -28.97
C MET A 5 -74.10 -43.11 -28.72
N ARG A 6 -72.92 -43.46 -29.25
CA ARG A 6 -71.91 -44.30 -28.57
C ARG A 6 -70.51 -43.72 -28.86
N PRO A 7 -69.61 -43.62 -27.85
CA PRO A 7 -68.32 -42.95 -28.01
C PRO A 7 -67.26 -43.92 -28.56
N VAL A 8 -66.37 -43.41 -29.42
CA VAL A 8 -65.13 -44.08 -29.81
C VAL A 8 -63.97 -43.20 -29.37
N PHE A 9 -63.13 -43.75 -28.49
CA PHE A 9 -61.87 -43.14 -28.08
C PHE A 9 -60.88 -43.20 -29.24
N LEU A 10 -60.33 -42.05 -29.64
CA LEU A 10 -59.17 -41.98 -30.54
C LEU A 10 -58.05 -41.21 -29.81
N THR A 11 -57.03 -41.94 -29.38
CA THR A 11 -55.79 -41.42 -28.82
C THR A 11 -55.00 -40.66 -29.89
N ALA A 12 -54.74 -39.37 -29.66
CA ALA A 12 -53.88 -38.54 -30.49
C ALA A 12 -52.40 -38.77 -30.11
N VAL A 13 -51.60 -39.19 -31.08
CA VAL A 13 -50.12 -39.26 -30.98
C VAL A 13 -49.57 -37.95 -31.53
N LEU A 14 -48.91 -37.17 -30.67
CA LEU A 14 -48.24 -35.91 -31.01
C LEU A 14 -46.82 -36.24 -31.50
N LEU A 15 -46.53 -36.04 -32.79
CA LEU A 15 -45.17 -36.13 -33.34
C LEU A 15 -44.39 -34.84 -33.00
N TRP A 16 -43.30 -35.00 -32.24
CA TRP A 16 -42.30 -33.95 -32.01
C TRP A 16 -41.26 -33.98 -33.13
N LEU A 17 -41.23 -32.94 -33.96
CA LEU A 17 -40.15 -32.66 -34.91
C LEU A 17 -39.02 -31.93 -34.18
N THR A 18 -37.91 -32.62 -33.93
CA THR A 18 -36.69 -32.05 -33.36
C THR A 18 -35.94 -31.23 -34.42
N GLY A 19 -36.04 -29.91 -34.35
CA GLY A 19 -35.14 -29.00 -35.06
C GLY A 19 -33.78 -28.97 -34.36
N ALA A 20 -32.76 -29.56 -34.98
CA ALA A 20 -31.38 -29.43 -34.53
C ALA A 20 -30.88 -28.01 -34.86
N GLY A 21 -30.91 -27.11 -33.87
CA GLY A 21 -30.21 -25.84 -33.93
C GLY A 21 -28.71 -26.07 -33.83
N PHE A 22 -27.99 -25.83 -34.92
CA PHE A 22 -26.52 -25.78 -34.88
C PHE A 22 -26.11 -24.54 -34.09
N ALA A 23 -25.67 -24.72 -32.84
CA ALA A 23 -24.96 -23.70 -32.10
C ALA A 23 -23.58 -23.53 -32.75
N ILE A 24 -23.39 -22.41 -33.46
CA ILE A 24 -22.07 -22.00 -33.91
C ILE A 24 -21.33 -21.49 -32.67
N ALA A 25 -20.45 -22.31 -32.10
CA ALA A 25 -19.47 -21.84 -31.13
C ALA A 25 -18.56 -20.86 -31.87
N GLN A 26 -18.66 -19.55 -31.56
CA GLN A 26 -17.62 -18.61 -31.94
C GLN A 26 -16.37 -19.03 -31.16
N ALA A 27 -15.39 -19.58 -31.87
CA ALA A 27 -14.06 -19.75 -31.32
C ALA A 27 -13.54 -18.35 -30.96
N GLU A 28 -13.37 -18.08 -29.66
CA GLU A 28 -12.61 -16.92 -29.21
C GLU A 28 -11.22 -17.05 -29.85
N ASN A 29 -10.86 -16.06 -30.68
CA ASN A 29 -9.48 -15.96 -31.16
C ASN A 29 -8.57 -15.99 -29.93
N PRO A 30 -7.50 -16.82 -29.92
CA PRO A 30 -6.60 -16.85 -28.78
C PRO A 30 -6.08 -15.43 -28.52
N ALA A 31 -6.19 -15.00 -27.27
CA ALA A 31 -5.71 -13.68 -26.86
C ALA A 31 -4.25 -13.52 -27.33
N PRO A 32 -3.86 -12.35 -27.87
CA PRO A 32 -2.49 -12.09 -28.30
C PRO A 32 -1.51 -12.41 -27.16
N ALA A 33 -0.36 -12.97 -27.51
CA ALA A 33 0.69 -13.21 -26.52
C ALA A 33 1.17 -11.87 -25.91
N PRO A 34 1.50 -11.84 -24.60
CA PRO A 34 2.05 -10.64 -23.96
C PRO A 34 3.26 -10.05 -24.71
N ARG A 35 3.26 -8.74 -24.89
CA ARG A 35 4.31 -7.98 -25.58
C ARG A 35 5.09 -7.11 -24.61
N THR A 36 6.30 -6.75 -25.00
CA THR A 36 7.03 -5.64 -24.39
C THR A 36 6.92 -4.42 -25.30
N ILE A 37 6.40 -3.32 -24.77
CA ILE A 37 6.24 -2.03 -25.44
C ILE A 37 7.30 -1.09 -24.86
N THR A 38 8.25 -0.66 -25.67
CA THR A 38 9.39 0.15 -25.23
C THR A 38 9.08 1.64 -25.39
N VAL A 39 9.32 2.42 -24.34
CA VAL A 39 9.21 3.88 -24.35
C VAL A 39 10.59 4.51 -24.26
N ALA A 40 10.97 5.34 -25.23
CA ALA A 40 12.25 6.04 -25.24
C ALA A 40 12.13 7.46 -25.85
N LEU A 41 12.72 8.45 -25.17
CA LEU A 41 12.66 9.86 -25.60
C LEU A 41 13.49 10.15 -26.85
N ASP A 42 14.49 9.32 -27.15
CA ASP A 42 15.38 9.45 -28.31
C ASP A 42 14.80 8.88 -29.62
N GLY A 43 13.57 8.36 -29.57
CA GLY A 43 12.89 7.75 -30.72
C GLY A 43 13.28 6.30 -31.01
N SER A 44 14.10 5.66 -30.15
CA SER A 44 14.47 4.24 -30.30
C SER A 44 13.40 3.26 -29.81
N GLY A 45 12.36 3.74 -29.12
CA GLY A 45 11.26 2.94 -28.60
C GLY A 45 10.06 2.87 -29.55
N ASP A 46 9.11 2.00 -29.24
CA ASP A 46 7.81 1.92 -29.92
C ASP A 46 7.01 3.23 -29.76
N PHE A 47 7.20 3.91 -28.62
CA PHE A 47 6.61 5.20 -28.32
C PHE A 47 7.63 6.14 -27.66
N ALA A 48 7.42 7.46 -27.80
CA ALA A 48 8.07 8.48 -26.97
C ALA A 48 7.23 8.83 -25.72
N SER A 49 5.92 8.61 -25.78
CA SER A 49 4.97 8.88 -24.69
C SER A 49 4.71 7.62 -23.85
N ILE A 50 4.72 7.77 -22.53
CA ILE A 50 4.35 6.66 -21.63
C ILE A 50 2.85 6.42 -21.72
N GLN A 51 2.04 7.49 -21.83
CA GLN A 51 0.59 7.37 -21.95
C GLN A 51 0.20 6.60 -23.22
N GLU A 52 0.83 6.88 -24.37
CA GLU A 52 0.53 6.16 -25.62
C GLU A 52 0.89 4.67 -25.54
N ALA A 53 2.00 4.35 -24.87
CA ALA A 53 2.40 2.97 -24.62
C ALA A 53 1.40 2.26 -23.68
N VAL A 54 0.96 2.91 -22.61
CA VAL A 54 -0.08 2.38 -21.71
C VAL A 54 -1.40 2.21 -22.45
N ASP A 55 -1.80 3.18 -23.27
CA ASP A 55 -3.05 3.14 -24.04
C ASP A 55 -3.06 1.96 -25.03
N SER A 56 -1.93 1.69 -25.68
CA SER A 56 -1.75 0.57 -26.62
C SER A 56 -1.53 -0.80 -25.97
N ALA A 57 -1.20 -0.84 -24.68
CA ALA A 57 -0.97 -2.07 -23.93
C ALA A 57 -2.27 -2.89 -23.79
N GLY A 58 -2.19 -4.17 -24.14
CA GLY A 58 -3.20 -5.19 -23.88
C GLY A 58 -2.93 -5.95 -22.59
N LYS A 59 -3.83 -6.86 -22.24
CA LYS A 59 -3.69 -7.72 -21.06
C LYS A 59 -2.40 -8.53 -21.10
N GLY A 60 -1.62 -8.47 -20.03
CA GLY A 60 -0.33 -9.17 -19.91
C GLY A 60 0.87 -8.37 -20.40
N ASP A 61 0.67 -7.28 -21.16
CA ASP A 61 1.75 -6.50 -21.75
C ASP A 61 2.62 -5.81 -20.67
N THR A 62 3.88 -5.57 -21.03
CA THR A 62 4.83 -4.79 -20.22
C THR A 62 5.21 -3.52 -20.95
N VAL A 63 5.00 -2.37 -20.31
CA VAL A 63 5.52 -1.07 -20.75
C VAL A 63 6.89 -0.87 -20.11
N LEU A 64 7.95 -0.98 -20.92
CA LEU A 64 9.33 -0.81 -20.50
C LEU A 64 9.79 0.62 -20.82
N ILE A 65 10.06 1.41 -19.78
CA ILE A 65 10.44 2.82 -19.89
C ILE A 65 11.96 2.93 -19.78
N LYS A 66 12.61 3.47 -20.81
CA LYS A 66 14.06 3.71 -20.80
C LYS A 66 14.41 4.86 -19.85
N ALA A 67 15.71 5.04 -19.61
CA ALA A 67 16.21 6.18 -18.85
C ALA A 67 15.79 7.50 -19.50
N GLY A 68 15.35 8.46 -18.68
CA GLY A 68 14.87 9.75 -19.13
C GLY A 68 13.97 10.43 -18.11
N THR A 69 13.80 11.74 -18.31
CA THR A 69 12.84 12.54 -17.57
C THR A 69 11.62 12.79 -18.44
N TYR A 70 10.52 12.14 -18.09
CA TYR A 70 9.27 12.19 -18.83
C TYR A 70 8.38 13.27 -18.23
N ALA A 71 8.40 14.47 -18.83
CA ALA A 71 7.44 15.53 -18.53
C ALA A 71 6.06 15.13 -19.05
N GLN A 72 5.34 14.31 -18.28
CA GLN A 72 4.03 13.75 -18.56
C GLN A 72 3.30 13.53 -17.23
N ASP A 73 1.96 13.65 -17.25
CA ASP A 73 1.10 13.04 -16.24
C ASP A 73 0.63 11.69 -16.81
N LEU A 74 0.42 10.69 -15.97
CA LEU A 74 0.07 9.33 -16.39
C LEU A 74 -1.22 8.86 -15.74
N THR A 75 -2.16 8.36 -16.54
CA THR A 75 -3.36 7.69 -16.04
C THR A 75 -3.45 6.28 -16.61
N ILE A 76 -3.55 5.30 -15.71
CA ILE A 76 -3.76 3.89 -16.04
C ILE A 76 -5.18 3.53 -15.63
N HIS A 77 -6.12 3.50 -16.55
CA HIS A 77 -7.51 3.16 -16.25
C HIS A 77 -8.03 2.10 -17.21
N SER A 78 -8.98 1.27 -16.77
CA SER A 78 -9.57 0.21 -17.60
C SER A 78 -8.53 -0.76 -18.17
N LYS A 79 -7.44 -1.01 -17.42
CA LYS A 79 -6.36 -1.95 -17.76
C LYS A 79 -6.40 -3.14 -16.80
N GLU A 80 -5.92 -4.29 -17.29
CA GLU A 80 -5.84 -5.54 -16.53
C GLU A 80 -4.48 -6.21 -16.77
N LYS A 81 -3.77 -6.62 -15.71
CA LYS A 81 -2.54 -7.43 -15.79
C LYS A 81 -1.43 -6.80 -16.65
N ILE A 82 -1.21 -5.49 -16.51
CA ILE A 82 -0.08 -4.84 -17.19
C ILE A 82 1.02 -4.49 -16.21
N LYS A 83 2.25 -4.44 -16.73
CA LYS A 83 3.43 -4.03 -15.97
C LYS A 83 3.99 -2.73 -16.51
N ILE A 84 4.48 -1.86 -15.65
CA ILE A 84 5.14 -0.61 -16.02
C ILE A 84 6.47 -0.55 -15.29
N VAL A 85 7.56 -0.64 -16.05
CA VAL A 85 8.91 -0.87 -15.50
C VAL A 85 9.84 0.22 -16.01
N GLY A 86 10.33 1.07 -15.10
CA GLY A 86 11.40 2.01 -15.39
C GLY A 86 12.79 1.37 -15.36
N ALA A 87 13.78 2.06 -15.93
CA ALA A 87 15.17 1.60 -15.96
C ALA A 87 15.88 1.69 -14.60
N GLY A 88 15.24 2.29 -13.60
CA GLY A 88 15.76 2.49 -12.25
C GLY A 88 15.34 3.85 -11.69
N VAL A 89 15.15 3.94 -10.38
CA VAL A 89 14.68 5.16 -9.70
C VAL A 89 15.59 6.37 -9.96
N ASP A 90 16.89 6.16 -10.14
CA ASP A 90 17.86 7.24 -10.41
C ASP A 90 17.88 7.70 -11.88
N THR A 91 17.23 6.96 -12.78
CA THR A 91 17.38 7.16 -14.23
C THR A 91 16.06 7.36 -14.98
N THR A 92 14.93 6.89 -14.44
CA THR A 92 13.60 7.10 -15.02
C THR A 92 12.77 7.95 -14.06
N VAL A 93 12.40 9.16 -14.51
CA VAL A 93 11.63 10.12 -13.72
C VAL A 93 10.35 10.47 -14.44
N LEU A 94 9.20 10.23 -13.80
CA LEU A 94 7.92 10.80 -14.20
C LEU A 94 7.78 12.18 -13.53
N GLN A 95 7.94 13.23 -14.33
CA GLN A 95 8.12 14.60 -13.84
C GLN A 95 6.80 15.31 -13.52
N GLY A 96 5.69 14.89 -14.13
CA GLY A 96 4.43 15.63 -14.07
C GLY A 96 4.39 16.84 -15.00
N ARG A 97 3.17 17.25 -15.37
CA ARG A 97 2.87 18.50 -16.11
C ARG A 97 1.95 19.44 -15.33
N GLY A 98 1.40 18.99 -14.21
CA GLY A 98 0.40 19.75 -13.44
C GLY A 98 -0.94 19.89 -14.18
N THR A 99 -1.26 18.97 -15.11
CA THR A 99 -2.56 18.96 -15.80
C THR A 99 -3.63 18.24 -14.97
N MET A 100 -3.23 17.53 -13.92
CA MET A 100 -4.08 16.93 -12.90
C MET A 100 -3.49 17.15 -11.51
N VAL A 101 -4.28 16.89 -10.46
CA VAL A 101 -3.75 16.71 -9.11
C VAL A 101 -2.97 15.41 -9.10
N GLY A 102 -1.76 15.41 -8.56
CA GLY A 102 -0.88 14.25 -8.69
C GLY A 102 -0.20 14.17 -10.06
N VAL A 103 0.67 13.17 -10.20
CA VAL A 103 1.43 12.90 -11.42
C VAL A 103 1.09 11.53 -12.01
N LEU A 104 0.73 10.56 -11.16
CA LEU A 104 0.29 9.23 -11.56
C LEU A 104 -1.06 8.87 -10.96
N HIS A 105 -2.01 8.46 -11.81
CA HIS A 105 -3.26 7.84 -11.40
C HIS A 105 -3.37 6.39 -11.85
N VAL A 106 -3.69 5.49 -10.92
CA VAL A 106 -4.05 4.10 -11.17
C VAL A 106 -5.54 3.92 -10.87
N GLY A 107 -6.32 3.70 -11.90
CA GLY A 107 -7.77 3.84 -11.88
C GLY A 107 -8.22 5.30 -12.02
N LYS A 108 -9.49 5.48 -12.37
CA LYS A 108 -10.19 6.76 -12.52
C LYS A 108 -11.67 6.53 -12.30
N TRP A 109 -12.27 7.12 -11.27
CA TRP A 109 -13.71 6.96 -11.00
C TRP A 109 -14.58 7.18 -12.25
N PRO A 110 -15.53 6.28 -12.59
CA PRO A 110 -15.90 5.05 -11.87
C PRO A 110 -15.09 3.79 -12.27
N TYR A 111 -14.12 3.90 -13.17
CA TYR A 111 -13.33 2.80 -13.72
C TYR A 111 -12.10 2.49 -12.87
N GLY A 112 -11.99 1.26 -12.38
CA GLY A 112 -10.78 0.77 -11.72
C GLY A 112 -9.65 0.42 -12.70
N ALA A 113 -8.57 -0.09 -12.14
CA ALA A 113 -7.57 -0.88 -12.84
C ALA A 113 -7.30 -2.15 -12.00
N THR A 114 -6.97 -3.25 -12.65
CA THR A 114 -6.82 -4.54 -11.96
C THR A 114 -5.47 -5.17 -12.27
N ASP A 115 -4.81 -5.73 -11.26
CA ASP A 115 -3.53 -6.43 -11.39
C ASP A 115 -2.47 -5.57 -12.10
N ILE A 116 -2.26 -4.34 -11.63
CA ILE A 116 -1.25 -3.43 -12.19
C ILE A 116 0.02 -3.51 -11.35
N ASP A 117 1.15 -3.68 -12.02
CA ASP A 117 2.48 -3.75 -11.41
C ASP A 117 3.31 -2.56 -11.90
N ILE A 118 3.84 -1.75 -10.97
CA ILE A 118 4.62 -0.54 -11.29
C ILE A 118 5.92 -0.55 -10.48
N SER A 119 7.06 -0.42 -11.17
CA SER A 119 8.36 -0.49 -10.53
C SER A 119 9.49 0.26 -11.23
N GLY A 120 10.55 0.57 -10.48
CA GLY A 120 11.83 1.02 -11.03
C GLY A 120 11.84 2.45 -11.57
N LEU A 121 11.03 3.35 -11.02
CA LEU A 121 11.01 4.76 -11.42
C LEU A 121 10.79 5.71 -10.23
N THR A 122 11.25 6.94 -10.43
CA THR A 122 10.88 8.07 -9.57
C THR A 122 9.58 8.71 -10.08
N ILE A 123 8.67 9.01 -9.17
CA ILE A 123 7.43 9.76 -9.43
C ILE A 123 7.52 11.05 -8.63
N ASN A 124 7.55 12.18 -9.33
CA ASN A 124 7.50 13.50 -8.68
C ASN A 124 6.09 13.81 -8.19
N GLU A 125 6.00 14.83 -7.34
CA GLU A 125 4.72 15.39 -6.89
C GLU A 125 4.30 16.62 -7.70
N HIS A 126 3.01 16.93 -7.63
CA HIS A 126 2.48 18.23 -7.97
C HIS A 126 1.45 18.66 -6.91
N GLY A 127 1.79 19.68 -6.12
CA GLY A 127 0.95 20.19 -5.03
C GLY A 127 0.90 19.26 -3.80
N GLY A 128 1.99 18.54 -3.53
CA GLY A 128 2.15 17.55 -2.47
C GLY A 128 1.67 16.14 -2.82
N HIS A 129 0.92 15.99 -3.92
CA HIS A 129 0.38 14.70 -4.37
C HIS A 129 1.27 14.13 -5.46
N ALA A 130 1.70 12.87 -5.33
CA ALA A 130 2.45 12.17 -6.38
C ALA A 130 1.62 11.09 -7.09
N LEU A 131 0.97 10.21 -6.31
CA LEU A 131 0.30 9.02 -6.83
C LEU A 131 -1.10 8.86 -6.23
N GLY A 132 -2.13 8.71 -7.06
CA GLY A 132 -3.50 8.36 -6.65
C GLY A 132 -3.92 6.97 -7.16
N ILE A 133 -4.55 6.16 -6.31
CA ILE A 133 -5.14 4.87 -6.66
C ILE A 133 -6.62 4.91 -6.35
N PHE A 134 -7.47 4.65 -7.34
CA PHE A 134 -8.92 4.79 -7.23
C PHE A 134 -9.63 3.54 -7.75
N ASN A 135 -10.44 2.89 -6.90
CA ASN A 135 -11.19 1.68 -7.27
C ASN A 135 -10.31 0.57 -7.89
N GLY A 136 -9.03 0.52 -7.51
CA GLY A 136 -8.08 -0.45 -8.01
C GLY A 136 -8.09 -1.75 -7.22
N THR A 137 -7.86 -2.88 -7.89
CA THR A 137 -7.73 -4.19 -7.25
C THR A 137 -6.41 -4.84 -7.63
N GLY A 138 -5.65 -5.35 -6.67
CA GLY A 138 -4.40 -6.06 -6.97
C GLY A 138 -3.29 -5.15 -7.51
N ILE A 139 -3.18 -3.92 -7.01
CA ILE A 139 -2.14 -2.99 -7.45
C ILE A 139 -0.86 -3.24 -6.65
N THR A 140 0.26 -3.45 -7.34
CA THR A 140 1.58 -3.57 -6.72
C THR A 140 2.45 -2.38 -7.14
N LEU A 141 2.94 -1.64 -6.15
CA LEU A 141 3.93 -0.58 -6.29
C LEU A 141 5.21 -1.06 -5.62
N HIS A 142 6.31 -1.18 -6.35
CA HIS A 142 7.55 -1.70 -5.75
C HIS A 142 8.81 -1.05 -6.29
N HIS A 143 9.81 -0.84 -5.41
CA HIS A 143 11.10 -0.26 -5.81
C HIS A 143 10.91 1.11 -6.51
N LEU A 144 10.09 1.97 -5.90
CA LEU A 144 9.79 3.32 -6.38
C LEU A 144 10.40 4.37 -5.46
N HIS A 145 10.67 5.53 -6.02
CA HIS A 145 10.87 6.76 -5.24
C HIS A 145 9.70 7.69 -5.52
N VAL A 146 8.81 7.85 -4.55
CA VAL A 146 7.62 8.69 -4.65
C VAL A 146 7.85 9.96 -3.83
N LYS A 147 8.05 11.10 -4.51
CA LYS A 147 8.40 12.38 -3.87
C LYS A 147 7.22 13.14 -3.28
N GLY A 148 6.17 12.44 -2.89
CA GLY A 148 4.99 13.04 -2.29
C GLY A 148 3.97 12.01 -1.87
N MET A 149 2.74 12.46 -1.65
CA MET A 149 1.68 11.60 -1.14
C MET A 149 1.33 10.46 -2.11
N VAL A 150 1.19 9.27 -1.54
CA VAL A 150 0.44 8.15 -2.13
C VAL A 150 -0.96 8.13 -1.52
N PHE A 151 -1.98 8.34 -2.35
CA PHE A 151 -3.38 8.36 -1.94
C PHE A 151 -4.12 7.13 -2.48
N GLY A 152 -4.80 6.38 -1.62
CA GLY A 152 -5.65 5.25 -1.98
C GLY A 152 -7.10 5.44 -1.53
N GLN A 153 -8.04 5.30 -2.46
CA GLN A 153 -9.47 5.40 -2.16
C GLN A 153 -10.23 4.22 -2.79
N GLN A 154 -10.97 3.50 -1.93
CA GLN A 154 -11.79 2.35 -2.33
C GLN A 154 -10.97 1.26 -3.05
N VAL A 155 -9.74 1.01 -2.61
CA VAL A 155 -8.83 0.05 -3.25
C VAL A 155 -8.80 -1.27 -2.50
N GLN A 156 -8.57 -2.38 -3.21
CA GLN A 156 -8.50 -3.72 -2.62
C GLN A 156 -7.21 -4.44 -3.01
N GLY A 157 -6.56 -5.10 -2.05
CA GLY A 157 -5.34 -5.85 -2.31
C GLY A 157 -4.20 -5.00 -2.90
N VAL A 158 -4.02 -3.77 -2.41
CA VAL A 158 -2.88 -2.94 -2.82
C VAL A 158 -1.66 -3.27 -1.97
N ARG A 159 -0.51 -3.41 -2.62
CA ARG A 159 0.77 -3.71 -1.99
C ARG A 159 1.81 -2.67 -2.39
N ILE A 160 2.38 -2.01 -1.41
CA ILE A 160 3.44 -1.01 -1.59
C ILE A 160 4.67 -1.54 -0.88
N GLU A 161 5.71 -1.88 -1.63
CA GLU A 161 6.90 -2.52 -1.08
C GLU A 161 8.21 -1.86 -1.50
N ASP A 162 9.18 -1.85 -0.60
CA ASP A 162 10.55 -1.37 -0.87
C ASP A 162 10.58 0.00 -1.58
N CYS A 163 9.64 0.89 -1.22
CA CYS A 163 9.56 2.24 -1.75
C CYS A 163 10.16 3.26 -0.78
N VAL A 164 10.68 4.35 -1.35
CA VAL A 164 10.99 5.59 -0.62
C VAL A 164 9.85 6.56 -0.89
N ILE A 165 9.17 7.04 0.16
CA ILE A 165 7.95 7.86 0.05
C ILE A 165 8.05 9.09 0.94
N GLY A 166 7.82 10.27 0.36
CA GLY A 166 7.69 11.52 1.11
C GLY A 166 8.59 12.65 0.60
N GLY A 167 9.00 13.54 1.51
CA GLY A 167 9.78 14.73 1.18
C GLY A 167 8.96 15.87 0.56
N SER A 168 7.64 15.91 0.82
CA SER A 168 6.73 16.93 0.27
C SER A 168 5.96 17.73 1.33
N GLU A 169 6.29 17.57 2.62
CA GLU A 169 5.58 18.26 3.73
C GLU A 169 4.05 18.02 3.71
N THR A 170 3.61 16.85 3.22
CA THR A 170 2.19 16.41 3.24
C THR A 170 2.08 15.04 3.93
N THR A 171 0.97 14.30 3.77
CA THR A 171 0.91 12.91 4.27
C THR A 171 1.69 11.98 3.33
N GLY A 172 2.56 11.12 3.86
CA GLY A 172 3.32 10.17 3.04
C GLY A 172 2.40 9.16 2.33
N VAL A 173 1.58 8.44 3.09
CA VAL A 173 0.57 7.51 2.56
C VAL A 173 -0.78 7.78 3.20
N HIS A 174 -1.81 8.03 2.42
CA HIS A 174 -3.18 8.17 2.89
C HIS A 174 -4.07 7.10 2.25
N VAL A 175 -4.86 6.39 3.07
CA VAL A 175 -5.83 5.42 2.57
C VAL A 175 -7.19 5.58 3.23
N THR A 176 -8.27 5.51 2.43
CA THR A 176 -9.65 5.55 2.90
C THR A 176 -10.49 4.46 2.25
N ASP A 177 -11.32 3.78 3.04
CA ASP A 177 -12.15 2.63 2.63
C ASP A 177 -11.38 1.59 1.80
N SER A 178 -10.17 1.25 2.24
CA SER A 178 -9.20 0.53 1.42
C SER A 178 -8.54 -0.65 2.14
N GLN A 179 -8.07 -1.64 1.38
CA GLN A 179 -7.23 -2.74 1.85
C GLN A 179 -5.81 -2.61 1.30
N VAL A 180 -4.84 -2.32 2.17
CA VAL A 180 -3.46 -1.99 1.76
C VAL A 180 -2.40 -2.70 2.63
N GLN A 181 -1.30 -3.11 2.01
CA GLN A 181 -0.11 -3.62 2.69
C GLN A 181 1.09 -2.72 2.39
N LEU A 182 1.77 -2.24 3.44
CA LEU A 182 3.04 -1.53 3.34
C LEU A 182 4.15 -2.44 3.87
N ILE A 183 5.15 -2.73 3.05
CA ILE A 183 6.22 -3.69 3.38
C ILE A 183 7.58 -3.08 3.08
N GLY A 184 8.47 -2.98 4.07
CA GLY A 184 9.87 -2.59 3.78
C GLY A 184 10.04 -1.15 3.27
N ASN A 185 9.05 -0.27 3.44
CA ASN A 185 9.12 1.09 2.92
C ASN A 185 9.91 2.02 3.86
N PHE A 186 10.52 3.04 3.28
CA PHE A 186 11.12 4.17 3.98
C PHE A 186 10.27 5.43 3.75
N ILE A 187 9.50 5.83 4.76
CA ILE A 187 8.55 6.96 4.68
C ILE A 187 9.10 8.11 5.50
N HIS A 188 9.34 9.27 4.89
CA HIS A 188 10.11 10.33 5.54
C HIS A 188 9.67 11.76 5.21
N ASP A 189 9.93 12.68 6.13
CA ASP A 189 9.82 14.14 5.92
C ASP A 189 8.43 14.55 5.40
N ASN A 190 7.44 14.29 6.24
CA ASN A 190 6.01 14.44 5.97
C ASN A 190 5.31 15.20 7.12
N ASP A 191 4.09 15.68 6.93
CA ASP A 191 3.23 16.11 8.05
C ASP A 191 2.83 14.88 8.88
N TYR A 192 2.21 13.90 8.22
CA TYR A 192 1.85 12.59 8.79
C TYR A 192 2.55 11.50 7.97
N GLY A 193 3.03 10.44 8.61
CA GLY A 193 3.65 9.34 7.87
C GLY A 193 2.61 8.54 7.07
N VAL A 194 1.71 7.87 7.79
CA VAL A 194 0.63 7.05 7.23
C VAL A 194 -0.69 7.42 7.90
N ASN A 195 -1.70 7.78 7.12
CA ASN A 195 -3.05 8.10 7.61
C ASN A 195 -4.08 7.10 7.05
N VAL A 196 -4.92 6.56 7.93
CA VAL A 196 -5.82 5.44 7.64
C VAL A 196 -7.21 5.77 8.18
N THR A 197 -8.18 5.90 7.29
CA THR A 197 -9.54 6.38 7.60
C THR A 197 -10.64 5.49 7.01
N GLY A 198 -11.89 5.77 7.36
CA GLY A 198 -13.06 5.03 6.91
C GLY A 198 -13.09 3.58 7.43
N LYS A 199 -13.48 2.64 6.57
CA LYS A 199 -13.49 1.19 6.86
C LYS A 199 -12.27 0.48 6.25
N SER A 200 -11.09 1.07 6.42
CA SER A 200 -9.85 0.51 5.87
C SER A 200 -9.30 -0.66 6.70
N ASP A 201 -8.58 -1.57 6.04
CA ASP A 201 -7.77 -2.63 6.63
C ASP A 201 -6.33 -2.49 6.12
N ILE A 202 -5.40 -2.14 7.01
CA ILE A 202 -4.00 -1.93 6.66
C ILE A 202 -3.06 -2.86 7.43
N ARG A 203 -2.06 -3.38 6.72
CA ARG A 203 -0.93 -4.08 7.35
C ARG A 203 0.36 -3.33 7.07
N LEU A 204 1.12 -3.01 8.11
CA LEU A 204 2.45 -2.44 8.01
C LEU A 204 3.46 -3.45 8.55
N ASP A 205 4.35 -3.93 7.68
CA ASP A 205 5.43 -4.86 8.02
C ASP A 205 6.80 -4.26 7.68
N ARG A 206 7.69 -4.17 8.65
CA ARG A 206 9.10 -3.76 8.42
C ARG A 206 9.25 -2.41 7.71
N ASN A 207 8.36 -1.45 7.98
CA ASN A 207 8.52 -0.09 7.47
C ASN A 207 9.31 0.77 8.45
N ILE A 208 10.09 1.70 7.92
CA ILE A 208 10.67 2.80 8.67
C ILE A 208 9.84 4.04 8.37
N ILE A 209 9.35 4.71 9.41
CA ILE A 209 8.65 6.00 9.30
C ILE A 209 9.35 7.01 10.19
N THR A 210 9.86 8.09 9.59
CA THR A 210 10.69 9.04 10.30
C THR A 210 10.49 10.49 9.88
N ARG A 211 10.77 11.42 10.80
CA ARG A 211 10.68 12.87 10.55
C ARG A 211 9.31 13.33 10.05
N SER A 212 8.24 12.68 10.51
CA SER A 212 6.90 13.25 10.38
C SER A 212 6.68 14.34 11.42
N GLY A 213 6.16 15.50 11.02
CA GLY A 213 5.89 16.64 11.91
C GLY A 213 4.86 16.32 13.01
N PHE A 214 3.90 15.45 12.69
CA PHE A 214 2.89 14.91 13.59
C PHE A 214 3.12 13.40 13.80
N GLU A 215 2.07 12.60 13.86
CA GLU A 215 2.17 11.16 14.08
C GLU A 215 2.73 10.41 12.85
N ALA A 216 3.59 9.42 13.11
CA ALA A 216 4.09 8.52 12.08
C ALA A 216 2.95 7.68 11.49
N ILE A 217 2.00 7.24 12.32
CA ILE A 217 0.81 6.51 11.90
C ILE A 217 -0.43 7.06 12.60
N VAL A 218 -1.49 7.34 11.85
CA VAL A 218 -2.81 7.66 12.37
C VAL A 218 -3.82 6.65 11.84
N VAL A 219 -4.55 6.00 12.73
CA VAL A 219 -5.66 5.08 12.40
C VAL A 219 -6.93 5.61 13.06
N ASN A 220 -7.94 5.92 12.25
CA ASN A 220 -9.16 6.58 12.72
C ASN A 220 -10.45 5.86 12.25
N ASP A 221 -11.60 6.42 12.61
CA ASP A 221 -12.94 5.96 12.23
C ASP A 221 -13.20 4.51 12.66
N GLN A 222 -13.41 3.59 11.72
CA GLN A 222 -13.61 2.16 11.95
C GLN A 222 -12.49 1.34 11.33
N ALA A 223 -11.34 1.98 11.06
CA ALA A 223 -10.22 1.33 10.41
C ALA A 223 -9.55 0.29 11.30
N LYS A 224 -8.94 -0.70 10.65
CA LYS A 224 -8.19 -1.78 11.28
C LYS A 224 -6.73 -1.70 10.85
N ALA A 225 -5.81 -1.89 11.79
CA ALA A 225 -4.39 -1.89 11.49
C ALA A 225 -3.65 -3.04 12.19
N VAL A 226 -2.76 -3.69 11.45
CA VAL A 226 -1.77 -4.63 12.00
C VAL A 226 -0.38 -4.07 11.78
N LEU A 227 0.30 -3.72 12.86
CA LEU A 227 1.65 -3.15 12.86
C LEU A 227 2.63 -4.21 13.34
N THR A 228 3.49 -4.72 12.46
CA THR A 228 4.49 -5.75 12.77
C THR A 228 5.89 -5.27 12.40
N ASN A 229 6.84 -5.35 13.35
CA ASN A 229 8.25 -5.06 13.09
C ASN A 229 8.52 -3.71 12.42
N ASN A 230 7.74 -2.66 12.70
CA ASN A 230 8.02 -1.33 12.13
C ASN A 230 8.96 -0.55 13.04
N THR A 231 9.67 0.42 12.47
CA THR A 231 10.48 1.40 13.22
C THR A 231 9.90 2.79 12.99
N LEU A 232 9.24 3.35 14.01
CA LEU A 232 8.64 4.68 14.02
C LEU A 232 9.51 5.59 14.89
N VAL A 233 10.30 6.46 14.24
CA VAL A 233 11.42 7.14 14.90
C VAL A 233 11.54 8.61 14.50
N LYS A 234 11.83 9.50 15.45
CA LYS A 234 11.99 10.95 15.19
C LYS A 234 10.73 11.61 14.59
N ASN A 235 9.53 11.22 15.04
CA ASN A 235 8.28 11.84 14.62
C ASN A 235 7.67 12.68 15.75
N GLY A 236 6.72 13.55 15.43
CA GLY A 236 5.88 14.24 16.41
C GLY A 236 5.18 13.26 17.37
N GLY A 237 4.72 12.13 16.85
CA GLY A 237 4.22 10.98 17.63
C GLY A 237 4.48 9.65 16.91
N GLY A 238 4.49 8.54 17.64
CA GLY A 238 4.71 7.21 17.08
C GLY A 238 3.48 6.72 16.32
N ALA A 239 2.43 6.33 17.04
CA ALA A 239 1.16 5.94 16.43
C ALA A 239 -0.05 6.39 17.25
N ALA A 240 -1.05 6.98 16.57
CA ALA A 240 -2.33 7.37 17.16
C ALA A 240 -3.47 6.47 16.68
N PHE A 241 -4.21 5.93 17.63
CA PHE A 241 -5.37 5.08 17.44
C PHE A 241 -6.59 5.83 17.94
N LEU A 242 -7.40 6.31 17.00
CA LEU A 242 -8.52 7.22 17.21
C LEU A 242 -9.84 6.61 16.72
N GLY A 243 -10.95 7.28 16.99
CA GLY A 243 -12.28 6.78 16.63
C GLY A 243 -12.59 5.45 17.32
N SER A 244 -13.23 4.54 16.58
CA SER A 244 -13.53 3.16 17.00
C SER A 244 -12.62 2.15 16.29
N SER A 245 -11.36 2.52 16.07
CA SER A 245 -10.37 1.71 15.37
C SER A 245 -10.00 0.43 16.13
N THR A 246 -9.54 -0.59 15.39
CA THR A 246 -9.06 -1.87 15.96
C THR A 246 -7.60 -2.11 15.57
N ILE A 247 -6.71 -2.29 16.55
CA ILE A 247 -5.27 -2.38 16.30
C ILE A 247 -4.65 -3.61 16.95
N GLU A 248 -3.79 -4.28 16.19
CA GLU A 248 -2.77 -5.19 16.72
C GLU A 248 -1.36 -4.64 16.42
N ALA A 249 -0.62 -4.29 17.47
CA ALA A 249 0.74 -3.74 17.32
C ALA A 249 1.75 -4.63 18.05
N SER A 250 2.64 -5.29 17.29
CA SER A 250 3.65 -6.15 17.89
C SER A 250 5.02 -6.08 17.24
N GLY A 251 6.07 -6.22 18.05
CA GLY A 251 7.44 -6.23 17.57
C GLY A 251 7.96 -4.90 17.04
N ASN A 252 7.25 -3.79 17.27
CA ASN A 252 7.60 -2.49 16.71
C ASN A 252 8.59 -1.74 17.62
N ILE A 253 9.37 -0.85 17.03
CA ILE A 253 10.15 0.16 17.75
C ILE A 253 9.48 1.50 17.56
N LEU A 254 9.07 2.15 18.64
CA LEU A 254 8.50 3.50 18.67
C LEU A 254 9.35 4.35 19.60
N SER A 255 10.36 5.02 19.06
CA SER A 255 11.39 5.69 19.88
C SER A 255 11.76 7.05 19.33
N PHE A 256 12.22 7.93 20.20
CA PHE A 256 12.57 9.31 19.86
C PHE A 256 11.42 10.09 19.22
N ASN A 257 10.19 9.76 19.59
CA ASN A 257 9.01 10.57 19.29
C ASN A 257 8.61 11.33 20.57
N LYS A 258 7.66 12.29 20.48
CA LYS A 258 7.09 12.88 21.70
C LYS A 258 6.25 11.84 22.43
N ILE A 259 5.28 11.24 21.73
CA ILE A 259 4.41 10.19 22.28
C ILE A 259 4.67 8.88 21.54
N GLY A 260 4.68 7.74 22.24
CA GLY A 260 4.74 6.41 21.64
C GLY A 260 3.42 6.02 21.01
N PHE A 261 2.49 5.48 21.81
CA PHE A 261 1.11 5.21 21.44
C PHE A 261 0.15 6.22 22.07
N LEU A 262 -0.67 6.85 21.24
CA LEU A 262 -1.81 7.67 21.64
C LEU A 262 -3.11 6.90 21.35
N ILE A 263 -3.92 6.61 22.36
CA ILE A 263 -5.05 5.68 22.23
C ILE A 263 -6.34 6.33 22.72
N ALA A 264 -7.37 6.41 21.87
CA ALA A 264 -8.70 6.83 22.25
C ALA A 264 -9.40 5.75 23.10
N ALA A 265 -10.27 6.16 24.03
CA ALA A 265 -11.01 5.23 24.90
C ALA A 265 -11.94 4.27 24.13
N SER A 266 -12.36 4.66 22.92
CA SER A 266 -13.20 3.88 22.02
C SER A 266 -12.43 2.93 21.10
N SER A 267 -11.10 3.02 21.03
CA SER A 267 -10.26 2.14 20.21
C SER A 267 -9.98 0.82 20.94
N GLN A 268 -9.99 -0.28 20.19
CA GLN A 268 -9.61 -1.60 20.68
C GLN A 268 -8.16 -1.86 20.28
N THR A 269 -7.27 -2.04 21.25
CA THR A 269 -5.84 -2.20 20.99
C THR A 269 -5.30 -3.44 21.70
N LYS A 270 -4.51 -4.23 20.97
CA LYS A 270 -3.68 -5.30 21.52
C LYS A 270 -2.22 -5.01 21.18
N THR A 271 -1.41 -4.77 22.20
CA THR A 271 0.03 -4.57 22.05
C THR A 271 0.82 -5.74 22.60
N SER A 272 1.99 -6.03 22.02
CA SER A 272 2.94 -6.97 22.61
C SER A 272 4.35 -6.79 22.04
N TYR A 273 5.38 -6.97 22.86
CA TYR A 273 6.78 -6.96 22.43
C TYR A 273 7.17 -5.70 21.63
N ASN A 274 6.64 -4.52 21.97
CA ASN A 274 7.08 -3.26 21.38
C ASN A 274 8.17 -2.63 22.23
N ALA A 275 9.14 -1.95 21.60
CA ALA A 275 10.15 -1.16 22.28
C ALA A 275 9.80 0.32 22.20
N LEU A 276 9.72 0.99 23.36
CA LEU A 276 9.30 2.38 23.45
C LEU A 276 10.32 3.25 24.20
N PHE A 277 10.64 4.41 23.65
CA PHE A 277 11.55 5.38 24.27
C PHE A 277 11.19 6.80 23.80
N ASN A 278 10.19 7.43 24.42
CA ASN A 278 9.60 8.68 23.96
C ASN A 278 9.59 9.75 25.06
N SER A 279 9.60 11.04 24.71
CA SER A 279 9.84 12.13 25.67
C SER A 279 8.64 12.50 26.54
N ASP A 280 7.43 12.43 25.98
CA ASP A 280 6.18 12.92 26.59
C ASP A 280 5.27 11.76 27.02
N GLY A 281 5.68 10.51 26.76
CA GLY A 281 5.03 9.30 27.25
C GLY A 281 4.99 8.17 26.23
N ASN A 282 5.22 6.94 26.69
CA ASN A 282 5.15 5.75 25.83
C ASN A 282 3.71 5.31 25.53
N TYR A 283 2.82 5.45 26.50
CA TYR A 283 1.40 5.16 26.38
C TYR A 283 0.58 6.33 26.93
N VAL A 284 -0.31 6.85 26.11
CA VAL A 284 -1.09 8.07 26.40
C VAL A 284 -2.54 7.86 25.96
N ARG A 285 -3.48 8.28 26.80
CA ARG A 285 -4.90 8.35 26.46
C ARG A 285 -5.20 9.63 25.70
N ALA A 286 -5.88 9.51 24.57
CA ALA A 286 -6.36 10.68 23.81
C ALA A 286 -7.44 11.43 24.60
N GLY A 287 -7.30 12.76 24.69
CA GLY A 287 -8.20 13.64 25.43
C GLY A 287 -7.90 15.12 25.22
N SER A 288 -8.52 15.99 26.00
CA SER A 288 -8.24 17.43 25.99
C SER A 288 -8.05 17.95 27.41
N PRO A 289 -6.81 17.92 27.96
CA PRO A 289 -5.57 17.46 27.33
C PRO A 289 -5.43 15.93 27.29
N ASN A 290 -4.45 15.44 26.54
CA ASN A 290 -4.01 14.04 26.61
C ASN A 290 -3.49 13.70 28.00
N VAL A 291 -3.66 12.44 28.43
CA VAL A 291 -3.31 11.97 29.78
C VAL A 291 -2.40 10.76 29.71
N PRO A 292 -1.27 10.71 30.44
CA PRO A 292 -0.45 9.50 30.53
C PRO A 292 -1.28 8.28 30.94
N ALA A 293 -1.07 7.16 30.25
CA ALA A 293 -1.85 5.93 30.44
C ALA A 293 -0.95 4.69 30.53
N PRO A 294 -0.05 4.62 31.53
CA PRO A 294 0.87 3.49 31.68
C PRO A 294 0.16 2.15 31.88
N GLU A 295 -1.09 2.15 32.35
CA GLU A 295 -1.91 0.94 32.48
C GLU A 295 -2.23 0.25 31.15
N LEU A 296 -2.04 0.95 30.02
CA LEU A 296 -2.19 0.37 28.67
C LEU A 296 -0.96 -0.41 28.20
N GLN A 297 0.17 -0.26 28.87
CA GLN A 297 1.40 -0.93 28.49
C GLN A 297 1.26 -2.44 28.73
N ALA A 298 1.53 -3.25 27.70
CA ALA A 298 1.55 -4.69 27.87
C ALA A 298 2.82 -5.10 28.64
N GLU A 299 2.72 -6.15 29.47
CA GLU A 299 3.87 -6.67 30.24
C GLU A 299 5.07 -7.07 29.36
N SER A 300 4.78 -7.45 28.11
CA SER A 300 5.80 -7.83 27.12
C SER A 300 6.49 -6.65 26.43
N ASP A 301 5.96 -5.43 26.57
CA ASP A 301 6.58 -4.23 25.99
C ASP A 301 7.76 -3.77 26.84
N ILE A 302 8.75 -3.18 26.16
CA ILE A 302 10.04 -2.82 26.75
C ILE A 302 10.21 -1.30 26.65
N THR A 303 10.48 -0.64 27.77
CA THR A 303 10.85 0.78 27.78
C THR A 303 12.37 0.89 27.85
N THR A 304 13.03 1.10 26.72
CA THR A 304 14.49 1.18 26.61
C THR A 304 14.89 1.91 25.34
N ASP A 305 16.04 2.59 25.39
CA ASP A 305 16.71 3.05 24.17
C ASP A 305 16.93 1.83 23.24
N PRO A 306 16.54 1.90 21.96
CA PRO A 306 16.72 0.80 21.02
C PRO A 306 18.19 0.49 20.71
N GLY A 307 19.10 1.45 20.90
CA GLY A 307 20.51 1.30 20.57
C GLY A 307 20.75 1.25 19.07
N PHE A 308 20.23 2.23 18.33
CA PHE A 308 20.49 2.37 16.89
C PHE A 308 21.99 2.58 16.61
N VAL A 309 22.43 2.15 15.42
CA VAL A 309 23.82 2.28 14.97
C VAL A 309 24.20 3.75 14.81
N ASP A 310 23.47 4.47 13.95
CA ASP A 310 23.69 5.89 13.67
C ASP A 310 22.37 6.55 13.26
N MET A 311 21.64 6.99 14.27
CA MET A 311 20.34 7.62 14.09
C MET A 311 20.44 8.97 13.35
N GLU A 312 21.60 9.64 13.37
CA GLU A 312 21.78 10.96 12.72
C GLU A 312 21.91 10.86 11.21
N HIS A 313 22.32 9.69 10.69
CA HIS A 313 22.43 9.41 9.27
C HIS A 313 21.45 8.31 8.80
N ASP A 314 20.30 8.19 9.47
CA ASP A 314 19.21 7.26 9.14
C ASP A 314 19.58 5.76 9.17
N ASP A 315 20.64 5.40 9.90
CA ASP A 315 20.98 4.00 10.17
C ASP A 315 20.26 3.50 11.44
N PHE A 316 19.00 3.14 11.24
CA PHE A 316 18.13 2.57 12.27
C PHE A 316 18.32 1.06 12.49
N ARG A 317 19.41 0.47 12.00
CA ARG A 317 19.79 -0.89 12.42
C ARG A 317 20.13 -0.87 13.90
N LEU A 318 19.90 -1.99 14.56
CA LEU A 318 20.25 -2.13 15.97
C LEU A 318 21.71 -2.54 16.14
N LYS A 319 22.36 -1.98 17.16
CA LYS A 319 23.68 -2.42 17.60
C LYS A 319 23.62 -3.86 18.13
N PRO A 320 24.72 -4.64 18.03
CA PRO A 320 24.69 -6.06 18.39
C PRO A 320 24.44 -6.34 19.88
N ASP A 321 24.69 -5.37 20.75
CA ASP A 321 24.51 -5.43 22.21
C ASP A 321 23.12 -4.93 22.69
N THR A 322 22.23 -4.59 21.75
CA THR A 322 20.86 -4.16 22.06
C THR A 322 20.08 -5.22 22.85
N THR A 323 19.19 -4.76 23.73
CA THR A 323 18.23 -5.63 24.42
C THR A 323 17.04 -6.02 23.56
N LEU A 324 16.96 -5.57 22.30
CA LEU A 324 15.81 -5.80 21.43
C LEU A 324 15.91 -7.08 20.58
N LEU A 325 16.86 -7.97 20.89
CA LEU A 325 17.01 -9.27 20.23
C LEU A 325 16.20 -10.36 20.94
N LYS A 326 15.70 -11.32 20.15
CA LYS A 326 15.03 -12.55 20.63
C LYS A 326 13.96 -12.26 21.69
N ARG A 327 12.92 -11.52 21.31
CA ARG A 327 11.79 -11.13 22.18
C ARG A 327 10.52 -11.83 21.72
N GLY A 328 9.94 -12.67 22.58
CA GLY A 328 8.80 -13.49 22.18
C GLY A 328 9.12 -14.35 20.95
N ALA A 329 8.29 -14.23 19.91
CA ALA A 329 8.52 -14.88 18.61
C ALA A 329 9.44 -14.09 17.67
N PHE A 330 9.85 -12.87 18.03
CA PHE A 330 10.63 -11.98 17.18
C PHE A 330 12.13 -12.20 17.34
N ARG A 331 12.83 -12.44 16.23
CA ARG A 331 14.30 -12.57 16.22
C ARG A 331 14.98 -11.26 16.64
N TYR A 332 14.41 -10.14 16.22
CA TYR A 332 14.74 -8.78 16.61
C TYR A 332 13.46 -7.94 16.46
N LEU A 333 13.38 -6.84 17.19
CA LEU A 333 12.29 -5.86 17.02
C LEU A 333 12.66 -4.82 15.96
N GLY A 334 11.65 -4.24 15.31
CA GLY A 334 11.82 -3.17 14.32
C GLY A 334 12.10 -3.65 12.90
N ALA A 335 12.25 -2.67 12.00
CA ALA A 335 12.18 -2.87 10.56
C ALA A 335 13.42 -3.51 9.94
N LEU A 336 14.59 -3.23 10.51
CA LEU A 336 15.86 -3.63 9.94
C LEU A 336 16.53 -4.71 10.80
N PRO A 337 17.18 -5.71 10.17
CA PRO A 337 18.01 -6.64 10.90
C PRO A 337 19.16 -5.91 11.62
N PRO A 338 19.54 -6.36 12.83
CA PRO A 338 20.67 -5.80 13.57
C PRO A 338 21.98 -6.00 12.81
N LEU A 339 22.99 -5.20 13.13
CA LEU A 339 24.34 -5.46 12.64
C LEU A 339 24.82 -6.85 13.10
N PRO A 340 25.56 -7.58 12.25
CA PRO A 340 26.20 -8.82 12.68
C PRO A 340 27.10 -8.57 13.89
N ILE A 341 27.06 -9.46 14.88
CA ILE A 341 28.07 -9.49 15.94
C ILE A 341 29.41 -9.81 15.26
N PRO A 342 30.45 -8.96 15.36
CA PRO A 342 31.76 -9.26 14.80
C PRO A 342 32.26 -10.61 15.31
N ALA A 343 32.77 -11.45 14.42
CA ALA A 343 33.28 -12.77 14.75
C ALA A 343 34.65 -12.67 15.46
N HIS A 344 34.73 -12.03 16.62
CA HIS A 344 35.91 -12.10 17.49
C HIS A 344 35.50 -12.23 18.96
N ASN A 345 36.11 -13.23 19.60
CA ASN A 345 35.95 -13.73 20.98
C ASN A 345 34.81 -14.74 21.18
N ARG A 346 35.02 -15.96 20.67
CA ARG A 346 34.72 -17.19 21.42
C ARG A 346 36.00 -17.68 22.07
#